data_AF-A0A9R0R3E5-F1
#
_entry.id   AF-A0A9R0R3E5-F1
#
_cell.length_a   1.000
_cell.length_b   1.000
_cell.length_c   1.000
_cell.angle_alpha   90.00
_cell.angle_beta   90.00
_cell.angle_gamma   90.00
#
_symmetry.space_group_name_H-M   'P 1'
#
loop_
_entity.id
_entity.type
_entity.pdbx_description
1 polymer ?
#
loop_
_entity_poly.entity_id
_entity_poly.type
_entity_poly.pdbx_seq_one_letter_code
_entity_poly.pdbx_strand_id
1 'polypeptide(L)'
;MALTGDYKLISTEDMLQGHAELCIHAYGFVKSMALKCAIELGIPGAIHGNGGGASLGELATIIALPLSRLPRLRRLMRVLTVSGVFSVEHQQPDDSVGCAVAVYGLTSASRLLVGDGETSSGLSSLVSLMVDPNLTAPFSGMSAWFMDDEQPRSFFEMHHGEDMWDMAAREAALSRTIGDGMTDDSRFVVEVILREGRARDVFSGVRSMVDVGGGTGTIAKAIAAAFPHVECSVLDLPHVVAEAPADGEVRFIAGDMFDHIPPADAVLLKSVMHDWRDDECVKILRRCKEAIPSREAGGKVIIINMVVGSEKSKGNSTKKEEAQALYDLFLMAFEGGEREEHEWEKIFLEAGFSGYNIIPALGIRSIIEVYP
;
A
#
# COMPACT_ATOMS: atom_id res chain seq x y z
N MET A 1 -47.01 -16.30 4.89
CA MET A 1 -45.96 -17.10 5.56
C MET A 1 -45.55 -16.33 6.80
N ALA A 2 -45.86 -16.86 7.98
CA ALA A 2 -45.49 -16.25 9.24
C ALA A 2 -43.97 -16.35 9.41
N LEU A 3 -43.28 -15.22 9.52
CA LEU A 3 -41.85 -15.15 9.84
C LEU A 3 -41.66 -15.68 11.25
N THR A 4 -41.13 -16.89 11.37
CA THR A 4 -40.87 -17.55 12.66
C THR A 4 -39.55 -17.07 13.25
N GLY A 5 -39.62 -16.56 14.49
CA GLY A 5 -38.61 -16.72 15.54
C GLY A 5 -37.21 -16.14 15.30
N ASP A 6 -37.10 -14.80 15.26
CA ASP A 6 -35.99 -13.96 15.76
C ASP A 6 -36.06 -12.52 15.19
N TYR A 7 -36.85 -12.31 14.14
CA TYR A 7 -37.15 -10.98 13.58
C TYR A 7 -38.07 -10.08 14.45
N LYS A 8 -38.49 -10.56 15.64
CA LYS A 8 -39.21 -9.73 16.61
C LYS A 8 -38.20 -9.08 17.53
N LEU A 9 -37.80 -7.85 17.17
CA LEU A 9 -37.37 -6.71 18.03
C LEU A 9 -36.27 -5.82 17.38
N ILE A 10 -36.08 -5.83 16.06
CA ILE A 10 -35.28 -4.78 15.40
C ILE A 10 -36.17 -3.54 15.24
N SER A 11 -35.74 -2.37 15.74
CA SER A 11 -36.50 -1.14 15.58
C SER A 11 -36.48 -0.68 14.12
N THR A 12 -37.47 0.13 13.70
CA THR A 12 -37.45 0.72 12.34
C THR A 12 -36.18 1.55 12.11
N GLU A 13 -35.67 2.21 13.16
CA GLU A 13 -34.41 2.98 13.10
C GLU A 13 -33.21 2.07 12.83
N ASP A 14 -33.08 0.96 13.58
CA ASP A 14 -32.02 -0.03 13.37
C ASP A 14 -32.09 -0.67 11.98
N MET A 15 -33.31 -0.92 11.46
CA MET A 15 -33.49 -1.43 10.09
C MET A 15 -32.99 -0.44 9.04
N LEU A 16 -33.29 0.85 9.19
CA LEU A 16 -32.86 1.89 8.25
C LEU A 16 -31.34 2.11 8.33
N GLN A 17 -30.78 2.06 9.53
CA GLN A 17 -29.34 2.15 9.76
C GLN A 17 -28.61 0.96 9.13
N GLY A 18 -29.05 -0.27 9.40
CA GLY A 18 -28.49 -1.47 8.79
C GLY A 18 -28.61 -1.49 7.26
N HIS A 19 -29.72 -1.00 6.71
CA HIS A 19 -29.87 -0.84 5.26
C HIS A 19 -28.83 0.13 4.68
N ALA A 20 -28.60 1.27 5.34
CA ALA A 20 -27.59 2.24 4.91
C ALA A 20 -26.17 1.65 4.95
N GLU A 21 -25.84 0.90 6.00
CA GLU A 21 -24.56 0.19 6.14
C GLU A 21 -24.34 -0.83 5.02
N LEU A 22 -25.33 -1.69 4.76
CA LEU A 22 -25.27 -2.65 3.65
C LEU A 22 -25.07 -1.96 2.29
N CYS A 23 -25.77 -0.85 2.04
CA CYS A 23 -25.59 -0.08 0.82
C CYS A 23 -24.17 0.50 0.70
N ILE A 24 -23.60 1.01 1.79
CA ILE A 24 -22.25 1.57 1.79
C ILE A 24 -21.21 0.51 1.42
N HIS A 25 -21.33 -0.70 1.96
CA HIS A 25 -20.44 -1.81 1.63
C HIS A 25 -20.64 -2.29 0.19
N ALA A 26 -21.89 -2.51 -0.24
CA ALA A 26 -22.19 -2.96 -1.60
C ALA A 26 -21.70 -1.96 -2.69
N TYR A 27 -21.78 -0.66 -2.41
CA TYR A 27 -21.27 0.39 -3.29
C TYR A 27 -19.81 0.78 -2.99
N GLY A 28 -19.09 0.03 -2.15
CA GLY A 28 -17.70 0.33 -1.78
C GLY A 28 -16.78 0.52 -2.99
N PHE A 29 -16.92 -0.34 -4.00
CA PHE A 29 -16.15 -0.25 -5.25
C PHE A 29 -16.36 1.09 -5.99
N VAL A 30 -17.54 1.73 -5.85
CA VAL A 30 -17.82 3.03 -6.47
C VAL A 30 -16.92 4.11 -5.86
N LYS A 31 -16.60 4.02 -4.56
CA LYS A 31 -15.65 4.95 -3.91
C LYS A 31 -14.25 4.77 -4.49
N SER A 32 -13.80 3.52 -4.66
CA SER A 32 -12.51 3.20 -5.26
C SER A 32 -12.38 3.74 -6.68
N MET A 33 -13.42 3.52 -7.52
CA MET A 33 -13.43 4.03 -8.89
C MET A 33 -13.56 5.55 -8.97
N ALA A 34 -14.31 6.17 -8.05
CA ALA A 34 -14.38 7.63 -7.95
C ALA A 34 -13.01 8.23 -7.60
N LEU A 35 -12.26 7.58 -6.69
CA LEU A 35 -10.92 8.01 -6.31
C LEU A 35 -9.95 7.90 -7.50
N LYS A 36 -9.94 6.74 -8.18
CA LYS A 36 -9.19 6.52 -9.42
C LYS A 36 -9.47 7.62 -10.45
N CYS A 37 -10.76 7.87 -10.73
CA CYS A 37 -11.18 8.87 -11.70
C CYS A 37 -10.70 10.29 -11.33
N ALA A 38 -10.70 10.65 -10.04
CA ALA A 38 -10.21 11.95 -9.62
C ALA A 38 -8.69 12.10 -9.82
N ILE A 39 -7.92 11.03 -9.61
CA ILE A 39 -6.48 10.98 -9.89
C ILE A 39 -6.23 11.13 -11.39
N GLU A 40 -6.89 10.32 -12.23
CA GLU A 40 -6.76 10.35 -13.69
C GLU A 40 -7.15 11.70 -14.30
N LEU A 41 -8.14 12.38 -13.72
CA LEU A 41 -8.55 13.73 -14.12
C LEU A 41 -7.62 14.83 -13.59
N GLY A 42 -6.61 14.51 -12.76
CA GLY A 42 -5.68 15.47 -12.18
C GLY A 42 -6.33 16.41 -11.17
N ILE A 43 -7.45 16.03 -10.54
CA ILE A 43 -8.19 16.89 -9.61
C ILE A 43 -7.35 17.30 -8.39
N PRO A 44 -6.61 16.40 -7.69
CA PRO A 44 -5.77 16.81 -6.57
C PRO A 44 -4.76 17.90 -6.94
N GLY A 45 -4.05 17.70 -8.07
CA GLY A 45 -3.09 18.67 -8.60
C GLY A 45 -3.75 19.98 -9.02
N ALA A 46 -4.94 19.94 -9.64
CA ALA A 46 -5.69 21.12 -10.02
C ALA A 46 -6.10 21.98 -8.81
N ILE A 47 -6.58 21.35 -7.72
CA ILE A 47 -6.89 22.08 -6.48
C ILE A 47 -5.62 22.65 -5.85
N HIS A 48 -4.54 21.86 -5.81
CA HIS A 48 -3.26 22.31 -5.26
C HIS A 48 -2.72 23.54 -6.00
N GLY A 49 -2.66 23.46 -7.34
CA GLY A 49 -2.19 24.54 -8.20
C GLY A 49 -3.08 25.79 -8.15
N ASN A 50 -4.35 25.67 -7.73
CA ASN A 50 -5.27 26.80 -7.52
C ASN A 50 -5.20 27.38 -6.09
N GLY A 51 -4.09 27.19 -5.37
CA GLY A 51 -3.93 27.72 -4.01
C GLY A 51 -4.64 26.90 -2.93
N GLY A 52 -5.00 25.65 -3.22
CA GLY A 52 -5.57 24.70 -2.25
C GLY A 52 -7.09 24.64 -2.18
N GLY A 53 -7.80 25.41 -3.03
CA GLY A 53 -9.25 25.36 -3.15
C GLY A 53 -9.71 25.70 -4.57
N ALA A 54 -10.75 25.03 -5.09
CA ALA A 54 -11.30 25.31 -6.41
C ALA A 54 -12.80 25.02 -6.49
N SER A 55 -13.56 25.86 -7.20
CA SER A 55 -14.94 25.62 -7.60
C SER A 55 -15.03 24.61 -8.75
N LEU A 56 -16.24 24.07 -9.03
CA LEU A 56 -16.42 23.17 -10.19
C LEU A 56 -16.06 23.83 -11.53
N GLY A 57 -16.31 25.12 -11.67
CA GLY A 57 -16.02 25.86 -12.91
C GLY A 57 -14.52 26.02 -13.13
N GLU A 58 -13.80 26.38 -12.07
CA GLU A 58 -12.33 26.46 -12.09
C GLU A 58 -11.72 25.09 -12.35
N LEU A 59 -12.17 24.05 -11.63
CA LEU A 59 -11.72 22.68 -11.87
C LEU A 59 -11.92 22.27 -13.32
N ALA A 60 -13.12 22.45 -13.86
CA ALA A 60 -13.41 22.09 -15.25
C ALA A 60 -12.54 22.88 -16.25
N THR A 61 -12.16 24.11 -15.93
CA THR A 61 -11.25 24.91 -16.76
C THR A 61 -9.82 24.35 -16.69
N ILE A 62 -9.31 24.09 -15.47
CA ILE A 62 -7.94 23.61 -15.24
C ILE A 62 -7.72 22.22 -15.85
N ILE A 63 -8.66 21.29 -15.65
CA ILE A 63 -8.56 19.91 -16.17
C ILE A 63 -9.08 19.77 -17.61
N ALA A 64 -9.44 20.88 -18.27
CA ALA A 64 -10.03 20.91 -19.61
C ALA A 64 -11.30 20.03 -19.77
N LEU A 65 -12.14 19.95 -18.74
CA LEU A 65 -13.39 19.18 -18.77
C LEU A 65 -14.48 19.94 -19.56
N PRO A 66 -15.20 19.27 -20.49
CA PRO A 66 -16.34 19.89 -21.17
C PRO A 66 -17.42 20.36 -20.18
N LEU A 67 -17.90 21.60 -20.32
CA LEU A 67 -18.89 22.20 -19.41
C LEU A 67 -20.19 21.36 -19.30
N SER A 68 -20.55 20.62 -20.36
CA SER A 68 -21.69 19.68 -20.36
C SER A 68 -21.54 18.51 -19.37
N ARG A 69 -20.33 18.28 -18.85
CA ARG A 69 -20.01 17.26 -17.84
C ARG A 69 -20.01 17.81 -16.42
N LEU A 70 -20.15 19.12 -16.19
CA LEU A 70 -20.17 19.72 -14.85
C LEU A 70 -21.16 19.06 -13.87
N PRO A 71 -22.42 18.72 -14.26
CA PRO A 71 -23.33 18.02 -13.35
C PRO A 71 -22.82 16.64 -12.92
N ARG A 72 -22.04 15.97 -13.78
CA ARG A 72 -21.43 14.65 -13.49
C ARG A 72 -20.20 14.81 -12.59
N LEU A 73 -19.35 15.81 -12.86
CA LEU A 73 -18.23 16.16 -11.98
C LEU A 73 -18.71 16.49 -10.56
N ARG A 74 -19.83 17.22 -10.44
CA ARG A 74 -20.47 17.49 -9.14
C ARG A 74 -20.82 16.21 -8.38
N ARG A 75 -21.32 15.17 -9.07
CA ARG A 75 -21.66 13.88 -8.46
C ARG A 75 -20.42 13.14 -7.99
N LEU A 76 -19.36 13.13 -8.81
CA LEU A 76 -18.05 12.57 -8.45
C LEU A 76 -17.50 13.24 -7.19
N MET A 77 -17.42 14.58 -7.20
CA MET A 77 -16.91 15.34 -6.06
C MET A 77 -17.76 15.13 -4.80
N ARG A 78 -19.08 15.00 -4.92
CA ARG A 78 -19.95 14.70 -3.75
C ARG A 78 -19.58 13.38 -3.08
N VAL A 79 -19.32 12.31 -3.85
CA VAL A 79 -18.92 11.01 -3.28
C VAL A 79 -17.59 11.18 -2.52
N LEU A 80 -16.64 11.87 -3.13
CA LEU A 80 -15.31 12.05 -2.57
C LEU A 80 -15.29 13.00 -1.37
N THR A 81 -16.19 13.99 -1.30
CA THR A 81 -16.31 14.87 -0.14
C THR A 81 -17.03 14.19 1.02
N VAL A 82 -18.13 13.46 0.76
CA VAL A 82 -18.84 12.68 1.80
C VAL A 82 -17.95 11.56 2.35
N SER A 83 -17.08 10.99 1.51
CA SER A 83 -16.09 9.98 1.94
C SER A 83 -14.87 10.59 2.67
N GLY A 84 -14.77 11.92 2.75
CA GLY A 84 -13.69 12.63 3.45
C GLY A 84 -12.38 12.77 2.66
N VAL A 85 -12.37 12.40 1.38
CA VAL A 85 -11.19 12.54 0.51
C VAL A 85 -10.93 14.01 0.18
N PHE A 86 -11.98 14.80 -0.08
CA PHE A 86 -11.90 16.25 -0.25
C PHE A 86 -12.79 16.98 0.77
N SER A 87 -12.50 18.24 1.05
CA SER A 87 -13.43 19.11 1.79
C SER A 87 -14.31 19.89 0.82
N VAL A 88 -15.44 20.38 1.30
CA VAL A 88 -16.28 21.33 0.56
C VAL A 88 -16.79 22.41 1.49
N GLU A 89 -16.63 23.67 1.06
CA GLU A 89 -17.14 24.84 1.75
C GLU A 89 -18.08 25.61 0.82
N HIS A 90 -19.13 26.19 1.39
CA HIS A 90 -20.10 26.98 0.65
C HIS A 90 -19.82 28.47 0.92
N GLN A 91 -19.20 29.14 -0.03
CA GLN A 91 -18.96 30.57 0.04
C GLN A 91 -20.25 31.31 -0.33
N GLN A 92 -20.70 32.19 0.57
CA GLN A 92 -21.78 33.14 0.29
C GLN A 92 -21.22 34.20 -0.68
N PRO A 93 -21.95 34.55 -1.76
CA PRO A 93 -21.55 35.66 -2.59
C PRO A 93 -21.63 36.98 -1.82
N ASP A 94 -20.74 37.93 -2.13
CA ASP A 94 -20.75 39.29 -1.54
C ASP A 94 -22.05 40.05 -1.84
N ASP A 95 -22.76 39.67 -2.91
CA ASP A 95 -24.06 40.22 -3.27
C ASP A 95 -25.20 39.27 -2.87
N SER A 96 -26.20 39.82 -2.17
CA SER A 96 -27.34 39.13 -1.54
C SER A 96 -28.34 38.43 -2.49
N VAL A 97 -27.96 38.20 -3.75
CA VAL A 97 -28.79 37.63 -4.81
C VAL A 97 -28.18 36.37 -5.45
N GLY A 98 -26.92 36.02 -5.13
CA GLY A 98 -26.24 34.86 -5.71
C GLY A 98 -26.47 33.54 -4.94
N CYS A 99 -26.42 32.41 -5.64
CA CYS A 99 -26.32 31.10 -4.99
C CYS A 99 -24.92 30.89 -4.41
N ALA A 100 -24.84 30.29 -3.22
CA ALA A 100 -23.57 29.92 -2.61
C ALA A 100 -22.73 29.02 -3.54
N VAL A 101 -21.47 29.38 -3.75
CA VAL A 101 -20.54 28.63 -4.60
C VAL A 101 -19.83 27.59 -3.74
N ALA A 102 -19.91 26.33 -4.16
CA ALA A 102 -19.16 25.25 -3.52
C ALA A 102 -17.69 25.31 -3.96
N VAL A 103 -16.79 25.46 -3.00
CA VAL A 103 -15.34 25.42 -3.18
C VAL A 103 -14.82 24.13 -2.56
N TYR A 104 -14.12 23.32 -3.35
CA TYR A 104 -13.56 22.04 -2.93
C TYR A 104 -12.10 22.24 -2.52
N GLY A 105 -11.73 21.69 -1.37
CA GLY A 105 -10.38 21.80 -0.82
C GLY A 105 -9.71 20.44 -0.59
N LEU A 106 -8.38 20.46 -0.42
CA LEU A 106 -7.62 19.27 -0.07
C LEU A 106 -7.72 18.94 1.42
N THR A 107 -7.91 17.66 1.74
CA THR A 107 -7.77 17.11 3.10
C THR A 107 -6.39 16.46 3.27
N SER A 108 -6.08 15.94 4.46
CA SER A 108 -4.85 15.16 4.66
C SER A 108 -4.76 13.97 3.70
N ALA A 109 -5.89 13.34 3.34
CA ALA A 109 -5.92 12.21 2.42
C ALA A 109 -5.62 12.63 0.97
N SER A 110 -6.32 13.65 0.44
CA SER A 110 -6.10 14.10 -0.94
C SER A 110 -4.78 14.85 -1.14
N ARG A 111 -4.16 15.39 -0.08
CA ARG A 111 -2.79 15.93 -0.15
C ARG A 111 -1.77 14.85 -0.52
N LEU A 112 -1.98 13.61 -0.08
CA LEU A 112 -1.13 12.47 -0.47
C LEU A 112 -1.32 12.08 -1.94
N LEU A 113 -2.26 12.68 -2.67
CA LEU A 113 -2.48 12.41 -4.11
C LEU A 113 -1.95 13.53 -5.00
N VAL A 114 -1.41 14.60 -4.40
CA VAL A 114 -0.75 15.67 -5.15
C VAL A 114 0.63 15.16 -5.54
N GLY A 115 0.83 14.93 -6.84
CA GLY A 115 2.14 14.62 -7.39
C GLY A 115 2.72 15.86 -8.08
N ASP A 116 3.83 16.35 -7.56
CA ASP A 116 4.63 17.44 -8.13
C ASP A 116 6.07 16.95 -8.40
N GLY A 117 6.24 16.18 -9.48
CA GLY A 117 7.55 15.76 -9.98
C GLY A 117 8.35 14.84 -9.04
N GLU A 118 9.62 14.64 -9.37
CA GLU A 118 10.56 13.66 -8.78
C GLU A 118 10.75 13.74 -7.25
N THR A 119 10.28 14.82 -6.60
CA THR A 119 10.50 15.11 -5.17
C THR A 119 9.27 14.88 -4.28
N SER A 120 8.11 14.54 -4.85
CA SER A 120 6.85 14.43 -4.11
C SER A 120 6.54 12.98 -3.70
N SER A 121 6.16 12.77 -2.43
CA SER A 121 5.71 11.48 -1.87
C SER A 121 4.24 11.18 -2.17
N GLY A 122 3.78 11.56 -3.36
CA GLY A 122 2.44 11.23 -3.84
C GLY A 122 2.20 9.71 -3.85
N LEU A 123 0.96 9.31 -3.60
CA LEU A 123 0.49 7.93 -3.55
C LEU A 123 -0.47 7.60 -4.71
N SER A 124 -0.48 8.43 -5.75
CA SER A 124 -1.43 8.31 -6.87
C SER A 124 -1.22 7.02 -7.66
N SER A 125 0.04 6.62 -7.88
CA SER A 125 0.38 5.37 -8.56
C SER A 125 0.07 4.16 -7.68
N LEU A 126 0.31 4.28 -6.37
CA LEU A 126 -0.07 3.23 -5.39
C LEU A 126 -1.58 2.99 -5.41
N VAL A 127 -2.38 4.05 -5.35
CA VAL A 127 -3.84 3.93 -5.43
C VAL A 127 -4.26 3.33 -6.77
N SER A 128 -3.61 3.74 -7.87
CA SER A 128 -3.89 3.21 -9.21
C SER A 128 -3.61 1.72 -9.33
N LEU A 129 -2.53 1.24 -8.72
CA LEU A 129 -2.21 -0.19 -8.61
C LEU A 129 -3.30 -0.94 -7.84
N MET A 130 -3.70 -0.46 -6.66
CA MET A 130 -4.73 -1.12 -5.84
C MET A 130 -6.09 -1.26 -6.53
N VAL A 131 -6.36 -0.44 -7.56
CA VAL A 131 -7.60 -0.44 -8.34
C VAL A 131 -7.36 -0.84 -9.81
N ASP A 132 -6.23 -1.49 -10.09
CA ASP A 132 -5.93 -2.01 -11.42
C ASP A 132 -6.90 -3.16 -11.76
N PRO A 133 -7.43 -3.24 -12.99
CA PRO A 133 -8.32 -4.32 -13.39
C PRO A 133 -7.72 -5.72 -13.22
N ASN A 134 -6.41 -5.89 -13.43
CA ASN A 134 -5.75 -7.19 -13.26
C ASN A 134 -5.78 -7.66 -11.81
N LEU A 135 -5.73 -6.73 -10.86
CA LEU A 135 -5.79 -7.03 -9.42
C LEU A 135 -7.22 -7.09 -8.89
N THR A 136 -8.14 -6.30 -9.44
CA THR A 136 -9.52 -6.21 -8.93
C THR A 136 -10.50 -7.18 -9.57
N ALA A 137 -10.32 -7.57 -10.83
CA ALA A 137 -11.20 -8.52 -11.51
C ALA A 137 -11.26 -9.90 -10.83
N PRO A 138 -10.14 -10.45 -10.29
CA PRO A 138 -10.16 -11.76 -9.64
C PRO A 138 -11.09 -11.85 -8.42
N PHE A 139 -11.34 -10.74 -7.71
CA PHE A 139 -12.29 -10.70 -6.56
C PHE A 139 -13.72 -11.07 -6.93
N SER A 140 -14.11 -10.96 -8.21
CA SER A 140 -15.43 -11.41 -8.67
C SER A 140 -15.64 -12.93 -8.56
N GLY A 141 -14.56 -13.71 -8.52
CA GLY A 141 -14.56 -15.17 -8.37
C GLY A 141 -14.31 -15.67 -6.94
N MET A 142 -14.19 -14.78 -5.95
CA MET A 142 -13.73 -15.13 -4.60
C MET A 142 -14.58 -16.23 -3.92
N SER A 143 -15.91 -16.22 -4.11
CA SER A 143 -16.78 -17.27 -3.53
C SER A 143 -16.56 -18.64 -4.18
N ALA A 144 -16.22 -18.69 -5.46
CA ALA A 144 -15.87 -19.94 -6.14
C ALA A 144 -14.51 -20.44 -5.66
N TRP A 145 -13.54 -19.53 -5.45
CA TRP A 145 -12.24 -19.85 -4.88
C TRP A 145 -12.34 -20.49 -3.49
N PHE A 146 -13.17 -19.93 -2.59
CA PHE A 146 -13.38 -20.52 -1.25
C PHE A 146 -14.00 -21.92 -1.25
N MET A 147 -14.66 -22.31 -2.34
CA MET A 147 -15.34 -23.60 -2.49
C MET A 147 -14.54 -24.58 -3.35
N ASP A 148 -13.36 -24.17 -3.84
CA ASP A 148 -12.46 -25.01 -4.60
C ASP A 148 -11.58 -25.83 -3.65
N ASP A 149 -11.70 -27.16 -3.73
CA ASP A 149 -10.91 -28.11 -2.95
C ASP A 149 -9.64 -28.57 -3.69
N GLU A 150 -9.35 -28.02 -4.89
CA GLU A 150 -8.10 -28.26 -5.62
C GLU A 150 -6.88 -27.57 -4.96
N GLN A 151 -5.67 -27.77 -5.50
CA GLN A 151 -4.39 -27.34 -4.91
C GLN A 151 -4.38 -25.87 -4.45
N PRO A 152 -3.59 -25.51 -3.42
CA PRO A 152 -3.49 -24.14 -2.95
C PRO A 152 -2.89 -23.27 -4.06
N ARG A 153 -3.75 -22.50 -4.72
CA ARG A 153 -3.41 -21.44 -5.68
C ARG A 153 -4.08 -20.15 -5.22
N SER A 154 -3.45 -19.01 -5.49
CA SER A 154 -4.10 -17.73 -5.17
C SER A 154 -5.35 -17.52 -6.04
N PHE A 155 -6.27 -16.64 -5.63
CA PHE A 155 -7.42 -16.36 -6.50
C PHE A 155 -7.00 -15.54 -7.74
N PHE A 156 -5.85 -14.86 -7.72
CA PHE A 156 -5.27 -14.24 -8.92
C PHE A 156 -4.92 -15.32 -9.94
N GLU A 157 -4.20 -16.37 -9.52
CA GLU A 157 -3.83 -17.49 -10.37
C GLU A 157 -5.06 -18.25 -10.87
N MET A 158 -6.07 -18.47 -10.01
CA MET A 158 -7.33 -19.07 -10.44
C MET A 158 -7.99 -18.27 -11.59
N HIS A 159 -7.93 -16.94 -11.56
CA HIS A 159 -8.56 -16.10 -12.56
C HIS A 159 -7.75 -15.99 -13.85
N HIS A 160 -6.43 -15.82 -13.73
CA HIS A 160 -5.53 -15.52 -14.85
C HIS A 160 -4.81 -16.74 -15.42
N GLY A 161 -4.72 -17.84 -14.66
CA GLY A 161 -4.06 -19.08 -15.04
C GLY A 161 -2.55 -19.13 -14.81
N GLU A 162 -1.98 -18.09 -14.21
CA GLU A 162 -0.57 -17.97 -13.81
C GLU A 162 -0.45 -16.99 -12.62
N ASP A 163 0.67 -17.00 -11.90
CA ASP A 163 0.89 -16.06 -10.80
C ASP A 163 1.20 -14.63 -11.29
N MET A 164 1.11 -13.66 -10.38
CA MET A 164 1.27 -12.25 -10.71
C MET A 164 2.68 -11.91 -11.21
N TRP A 165 3.72 -12.55 -10.68
CA TRP A 165 5.10 -12.24 -11.00
C TRP A 165 5.49 -12.78 -12.36
N ASP A 166 5.03 -13.99 -12.70
CA ASP A 166 5.17 -14.56 -14.05
C ASP A 166 4.43 -13.71 -15.09
N MET A 167 3.21 -13.27 -14.78
CA MET A 167 2.48 -12.34 -15.65
C MET A 167 3.22 -11.00 -15.82
N ALA A 168 3.71 -10.41 -14.73
CA ALA A 168 4.42 -9.14 -14.76
C ALA A 168 5.73 -9.23 -15.58
N ALA A 169 6.45 -10.35 -15.49
CA ALA A 169 7.65 -10.59 -16.29
C ALA A 169 7.36 -10.63 -17.81
N ARG A 170 6.14 -11.05 -18.20
CA ARG A 170 5.69 -11.09 -19.60
C ARG A 170 5.02 -9.79 -20.06
N GLU A 171 4.34 -9.09 -19.15
CA GLU A 171 3.51 -7.93 -19.44
C GLU A 171 4.09 -6.64 -18.86
N ALA A 172 4.89 -5.95 -19.68
CA ALA A 172 5.55 -4.71 -19.28
C ALA A 172 4.60 -3.61 -18.78
N ALA A 173 3.33 -3.62 -19.17
CA ALA A 173 2.34 -2.68 -18.64
C ALA A 173 2.01 -2.96 -17.16
N LEU A 174 1.80 -4.23 -16.80
CA LEU A 174 1.56 -4.64 -15.42
C LEU A 174 2.82 -4.43 -14.56
N SER A 175 3.99 -4.81 -15.07
CA SER A 175 5.27 -4.59 -14.38
C SER A 175 5.48 -3.11 -14.04
N ARG A 176 5.23 -2.19 -14.98
CA ARG A 176 5.29 -0.75 -14.72
C ARG A 176 4.28 -0.29 -13.68
N THR A 177 3.02 -0.72 -13.77
CA THR A 177 1.99 -0.35 -12.78
C THR A 177 2.38 -0.79 -11.37
N ILE A 178 2.92 -2.01 -11.22
CA ILE A 178 3.45 -2.52 -9.95
C ILE A 178 4.65 -1.68 -9.49
N GLY A 179 5.63 -1.47 -10.36
CA GLY A 179 6.85 -0.71 -10.06
C GLY A 179 6.56 0.72 -9.63
N ASP A 180 5.68 1.44 -10.34
CA ASP A 180 5.28 2.82 -10.01
C ASP A 180 4.53 2.86 -8.68
N GLY A 181 3.59 1.94 -8.46
CA GLY A 181 2.85 1.85 -7.20
C GLY A 181 3.74 1.54 -5.99
N MET A 182 4.66 0.59 -6.14
CA MET A 182 5.61 0.24 -5.09
C MET A 182 6.66 1.32 -4.85
N THR A 183 7.02 2.10 -5.87
CA THR A 183 7.88 3.28 -5.75
C THR A 183 7.22 4.34 -4.88
N ASP A 184 5.96 4.68 -5.15
CA ASP A 184 5.17 5.63 -4.34
C ASP A 184 5.10 5.17 -2.87
N ASP A 185 4.76 3.91 -2.62
CA ASP A 185 4.69 3.35 -1.27
C ASP A 185 6.04 3.39 -0.54
N SER A 186 7.12 3.09 -1.26
CA SER A 186 8.48 3.07 -0.72
C SER A 186 8.96 4.47 -0.35
N ARG A 187 8.68 5.48 -1.18
CA ARG A 187 8.96 6.89 -0.87
C ARG A 187 8.23 7.32 0.40
N PHE A 188 6.94 7.00 0.50
CA PHE A 188 6.14 7.34 1.68
C PHE A 188 6.68 6.67 2.95
N VAL A 189 6.98 5.37 2.90
CA VAL A 189 7.54 4.63 4.04
C VAL A 189 8.86 5.24 4.51
N VAL A 190 9.78 5.49 3.58
CA VAL A 190 11.09 6.09 3.88
C VAL A 190 10.92 7.47 4.50
N GLU A 191 10.07 8.31 3.93
CA GLU A 191 9.83 9.66 4.44
C GLU A 191 9.36 9.61 5.91
N VAL A 192 8.44 8.71 6.25
CA VAL A 192 7.96 8.54 7.63
C VAL A 192 9.07 8.00 8.54
N ILE A 193 9.81 6.96 8.12
CA ILE A 193 10.93 6.38 8.89
C ILE A 193 11.99 7.44 9.23
N LEU A 194 12.34 8.31 8.26
CA LEU A 194 13.31 9.38 8.44
C LEU A 194 12.77 10.50 9.34
N ARG A 195 11.52 10.95 9.14
CA ARG A 195 10.90 12.03 9.92
C ARG A 195 10.67 11.65 11.37
N GLU A 196 10.32 10.41 11.66
CA GLU A 196 10.13 9.93 13.04
C GLU A 196 11.46 9.63 13.76
N GLY A 197 12.60 9.75 13.08
CA GLY A 197 13.93 9.50 13.65
C GLY A 197 14.25 8.02 13.88
N ARG A 198 13.30 7.10 13.65
CA ARG A 198 13.45 5.65 13.85
C ARG A 198 14.53 5.05 12.97
N ALA A 199 14.80 5.66 11.81
CA ALA A 199 15.86 5.26 10.91
C ALA A 199 17.22 5.11 11.64
N ARG A 200 17.52 6.03 12.58
CA ARG A 200 18.80 6.01 13.31
C ARG A 200 18.93 4.77 14.18
N ASP A 201 17.84 4.33 14.80
CA ASP A 201 17.84 3.17 15.68
C ASP A 201 17.88 1.87 14.88
N VAL A 202 17.06 1.77 13.84
CA VAL A 202 16.96 0.58 12.97
C VAL A 202 18.29 0.29 12.27
N PHE A 203 18.90 1.33 11.67
CA PHE A 203 20.16 1.22 10.92
C PHE A 203 21.41 1.50 11.77
N SER A 204 21.27 1.58 13.10
CA SER A 204 22.40 1.77 14.00
C SER A 204 23.43 0.65 13.87
N GLY A 205 24.69 1.01 13.61
CA GLY A 205 25.80 0.06 13.49
C GLY A 205 25.87 -0.72 12.18
N VAL A 206 24.91 -0.52 11.26
CA VAL A 206 24.93 -1.13 9.92
C VAL A 206 25.96 -0.41 9.05
N ARG A 207 26.84 -1.14 8.36
CA ARG A 207 27.79 -0.55 7.38
C ARG A 207 27.51 -1.00 5.96
N SER A 208 26.81 -2.11 5.77
CA SER A 208 26.31 -2.55 4.47
C SER A 208 24.92 -3.14 4.58
N MET A 209 24.09 -2.91 3.57
CA MET A 209 22.72 -3.40 3.49
C MET A 209 22.41 -3.91 2.09
N VAL A 210 21.67 -5.02 2.02
CA VAL A 210 21.01 -5.47 0.79
C VAL A 210 19.49 -5.32 0.94
N ASP A 211 18.89 -4.56 0.02
CA ASP A 211 17.44 -4.40 -0.13
C ASP A 211 16.92 -5.47 -1.08
N VAL A 212 16.30 -6.51 -0.53
CA VAL A 212 15.84 -7.70 -1.28
C VAL A 212 14.41 -7.46 -1.74
N GLY A 213 14.15 -7.60 -3.04
CA GLY A 213 12.91 -7.13 -3.65
C GLY A 213 12.82 -5.59 -3.68
N GLY A 214 13.97 -4.91 -3.70
CA GLY A 214 14.04 -3.44 -3.58
C GLY A 214 13.63 -2.66 -4.84
N GLY A 215 13.25 -3.36 -5.92
CA GLY A 215 12.76 -2.77 -7.17
C GLY A 215 13.78 -1.82 -7.81
N THR A 216 13.34 -0.58 -8.03
CA THR A 216 14.17 0.50 -8.60
C THR A 216 15.12 1.15 -7.58
N GLY A 217 15.22 0.58 -6.37
CA GLY A 217 16.16 0.98 -5.32
C GLY A 217 15.72 2.21 -4.53
N THR A 218 14.43 2.55 -4.54
CA THR A 218 13.88 3.74 -3.88
C THR A 218 14.30 3.84 -2.41
N ILE A 219 14.23 2.72 -1.67
CA ILE A 219 14.61 2.71 -0.25
C ILE A 219 16.12 2.72 -0.10
N ALA A 220 16.82 1.79 -0.76
CA ALA A 220 18.27 1.73 -0.74
C ALA A 220 18.93 3.10 -1.01
N LYS A 221 18.47 3.84 -2.02
CA LYS A 221 18.98 5.18 -2.36
C LYS A 221 18.74 6.20 -1.25
N ALA A 222 17.53 6.22 -0.70
CA ALA A 222 17.20 7.16 0.37
C ALA A 222 17.94 6.86 1.67
N ILE A 223 18.16 5.57 1.99
CA ILE A 223 18.98 5.16 3.13
C ILE A 223 20.44 5.53 2.88
N ALA A 224 21.00 5.28 1.69
CA ALA A 224 22.36 5.70 1.33
C ALA A 224 22.53 7.22 1.44
N ALA A 225 21.54 8.02 1.02
CA ALA A 225 21.55 9.46 1.15
C ALA A 225 21.48 9.93 2.62
N ALA A 226 20.64 9.30 3.44
CA ALA A 226 20.49 9.63 4.86
C ALA A 226 21.67 9.15 5.73
N PHE A 227 22.30 8.04 5.33
CA PHE A 227 23.41 7.40 6.03
C PHE A 227 24.56 7.10 5.05
N PRO A 228 25.37 8.10 4.66
CA PRO A 228 26.40 7.94 3.63
C PRO A 228 27.53 6.94 3.93
N HIS A 229 27.56 6.40 5.16
CA HIS A 229 28.49 5.36 5.59
C HIS A 229 27.94 3.93 5.38
N VAL A 230 26.68 3.80 4.96
CA VAL A 230 26.02 2.52 4.70
C VAL A 230 26.11 2.23 3.21
N GLU A 231 26.86 1.19 2.85
CA GLU A 231 26.90 0.68 1.48
C GLU A 231 25.59 -0.05 1.16
N CYS A 232 24.78 0.50 0.26
CA CYS A 232 23.49 -0.07 -0.10
C CYS A 232 23.55 -0.78 -1.45
N SER A 233 22.96 -1.97 -1.50
CA SER A 233 22.72 -2.73 -2.73
C SER A 233 21.27 -3.17 -2.81
N VAL A 234 20.80 -3.44 -4.03
CA VAL A 234 19.44 -3.89 -4.32
C VAL A 234 19.54 -5.24 -5.01
N LEU A 235 18.88 -6.26 -4.45
CA LEU A 235 18.72 -7.57 -5.09
C LEU A 235 17.28 -7.65 -5.62
N ASP A 236 17.14 -7.86 -6.93
CA ASP A 236 15.83 -8.07 -7.55
C ASP A 236 15.95 -8.97 -8.78
N LEU A 237 14.81 -9.36 -9.34
CA LEU A 237 14.73 -10.20 -10.52
C LEU A 237 15.44 -9.55 -11.72
N PRO A 238 16.01 -10.35 -12.64
CA PRO A 238 16.77 -9.81 -13.77
C PRO A 238 16.02 -8.78 -14.63
N HIS A 239 14.72 -8.98 -14.85
CA HIS A 239 13.91 -8.05 -15.66
C HIS A 239 13.69 -6.71 -14.95
N VAL A 240 13.56 -6.70 -13.62
CA VAL A 240 13.42 -5.48 -12.81
C VAL A 240 14.74 -4.71 -12.78
N VAL A 241 15.85 -5.40 -12.54
CA VAL A 241 17.19 -4.80 -12.54
C VAL A 241 17.57 -4.22 -13.90
N ALA A 242 17.09 -4.81 -15.00
CA ALA A 242 17.30 -4.27 -16.35
C ALA A 242 16.64 -2.90 -16.57
N GLU A 243 15.58 -2.59 -15.82
CA GLU A 243 14.88 -1.29 -15.85
C GLU A 243 15.37 -0.32 -14.76
N ALA A 244 16.31 -0.74 -13.91
CA ALA A 244 16.81 0.07 -12.82
C ALA A 244 17.59 1.31 -13.32
N PRO A 245 17.52 2.45 -12.61
CA PRO A 245 18.26 3.64 -12.99
C PRO A 245 19.78 3.42 -12.95
N ALA A 246 20.48 3.83 -14.01
CA ALA A 246 21.94 3.77 -14.10
C ALA A 246 22.62 5.04 -13.54
N ASP A 247 22.17 5.52 -12.38
CA ASP A 247 22.68 6.73 -11.72
C ASP A 247 23.91 6.48 -10.83
N GLY A 248 24.15 5.21 -10.47
CA GLY A 248 25.30 4.79 -9.67
C GLY A 248 25.17 5.10 -8.18
N GLU A 249 23.98 5.48 -7.70
CA GLU A 249 23.75 5.78 -6.28
C GLU A 249 23.78 4.52 -5.40
N VAL A 250 23.32 3.39 -5.96
CA VAL A 250 23.33 2.08 -5.30
C VAL A 250 23.71 0.98 -6.30
N ARG A 251 24.21 -0.14 -5.78
CA ARG A 251 24.55 -1.30 -6.60
C ARG A 251 23.33 -2.19 -6.83
N PHE A 252 22.90 -2.37 -8.07
CA PHE A 252 21.89 -3.36 -8.44
C PHE A 252 22.49 -4.73 -8.72
N ILE A 253 21.82 -5.78 -8.25
CA ILE A 253 22.23 -7.18 -8.35
C ILE A 253 21.03 -7.95 -8.89
N ALA A 254 21.14 -8.45 -10.11
CA ALA A 254 20.12 -9.33 -10.69
C ALA A 254 20.27 -10.74 -10.11
N GLY A 255 19.19 -11.29 -9.56
CA GLY A 255 19.21 -12.63 -8.98
C GLY A 255 17.86 -13.08 -8.44
N ASP A 256 17.87 -14.22 -7.78
CA ASP A 256 16.71 -14.81 -7.10
C ASP A 256 17.05 -14.97 -5.61
N MET A 257 16.21 -14.40 -4.75
CA MET A 257 16.37 -14.45 -3.30
C MET A 257 16.23 -15.87 -2.71
N PHE A 258 15.55 -16.80 -3.42
CA PHE A 258 15.47 -18.19 -3.02
C PHE A 258 16.80 -18.94 -3.25
N ASP A 259 17.59 -18.50 -4.23
CA ASP A 259 18.89 -19.08 -4.53
C ASP A 259 19.99 -18.46 -3.66
N HIS A 260 20.22 -17.15 -3.79
CA HIS A 260 21.33 -16.48 -3.12
C HIS A 260 21.04 -15.01 -2.78
N ILE A 261 21.30 -14.63 -1.53
CA ILE A 261 21.31 -13.24 -1.07
C ILE A 261 22.76 -12.82 -0.80
N PRO A 262 23.27 -11.73 -1.42
CA PRO A 262 24.64 -11.26 -1.21
C PRO A 262 24.93 -10.89 0.26
N PRO A 263 26.16 -11.15 0.77
CA PRO A 263 26.50 -10.81 2.14
C PRO A 263 26.42 -9.32 2.46
N ALA A 264 25.85 -8.98 3.62
CA ALA A 264 25.73 -7.61 4.13
C ALA A 264 25.60 -7.60 5.66
N ASP A 265 25.86 -6.46 6.33
CA ASP A 265 25.61 -6.34 7.77
C ASP A 265 24.09 -6.45 8.08
N ALA A 266 23.23 -6.00 7.17
CA ALA A 266 21.78 -6.13 7.28
C ALA A 266 21.09 -6.52 5.96
N VAL A 267 19.99 -7.26 6.06
CA VAL A 267 19.07 -7.53 4.94
C VAL A 267 17.76 -6.79 5.19
N LEU A 268 17.26 -6.06 4.20
CA LEU A 268 15.95 -5.41 4.24
C LEU A 268 14.97 -6.17 3.35
N LEU A 269 13.77 -6.43 3.89
CA LEU A 269 12.63 -7.05 3.22
C LEU A 269 11.39 -6.19 3.44
N LYS A 270 11.13 -5.23 2.55
CA LYS A 270 9.90 -4.43 2.61
C LYS A 270 8.87 -5.00 1.64
N SER A 271 7.66 -5.29 2.14
CA SER A 271 6.56 -5.74 1.28
C SER A 271 6.95 -6.95 0.41
N VAL A 272 7.71 -7.87 1.00
CA VAL A 272 8.15 -9.11 0.33
C VAL A 272 7.46 -10.29 0.99
N MET A 273 7.60 -10.41 2.31
CA MET A 273 7.24 -11.62 3.04
C MET A 273 5.73 -11.91 3.06
N HIS A 274 4.88 -10.93 2.78
CA HIS A 274 3.43 -11.14 2.68
C HIS A 274 2.98 -11.76 1.35
N ASP A 275 3.84 -11.84 0.34
CA ASP A 275 3.49 -12.45 -0.95
C ASP A 275 3.63 -13.98 -0.92
N TRP A 276 4.36 -14.49 0.08
CA TRP A 276 4.81 -15.89 0.15
C TRP A 276 4.16 -16.65 1.29
N ARG A 277 4.01 -17.97 1.09
CA ARG A 277 3.58 -18.91 2.13
C ARG A 277 4.63 -19.03 3.22
N ASP A 278 4.22 -19.54 4.38
CA ASP A 278 5.10 -19.68 5.54
C ASP A 278 6.36 -20.51 5.25
N ASP A 279 6.25 -21.61 4.50
CA ASP A 279 7.40 -22.45 4.18
C ASP A 279 8.41 -21.75 3.25
N GLU A 280 7.93 -20.83 2.42
CA GLU A 280 8.74 -20.01 1.52
C GLU A 280 9.37 -18.84 2.25
N CYS A 281 8.63 -18.17 3.15
CA CYS A 281 9.16 -17.22 4.11
C CYS A 281 10.33 -17.80 4.91
N VAL A 282 10.21 -19.05 5.38
CA VAL A 282 11.30 -19.76 6.08
C VAL A 282 12.51 -19.96 5.16
N LYS A 283 12.32 -20.31 3.88
CA LYS A 283 13.43 -20.44 2.91
C LYS A 283 14.14 -19.11 2.68
N ILE A 284 13.38 -18.02 2.45
CA ILE A 284 13.92 -16.67 2.26
C ILE A 284 14.73 -16.26 3.49
N LEU A 285 14.18 -16.44 4.69
CA LEU A 285 14.86 -16.07 5.92
C LEU A 285 16.12 -16.90 6.19
N ARG A 286 16.17 -18.17 5.80
CA ARG A 286 17.41 -18.96 5.85
C ARG A 286 18.49 -18.37 4.95
N ARG A 287 18.14 -17.90 3.75
CA ARG A 287 19.08 -17.17 2.87
C ARG A 287 19.51 -15.85 3.48
N CYS A 288 18.59 -15.12 4.11
CA CYS A 288 18.94 -13.88 4.82
C CYS A 288 19.91 -14.16 5.96
N LYS A 289 19.70 -15.24 6.72
CA LYS A 289 20.59 -15.67 7.80
C LYS A 289 22.00 -16.02 7.32
N GLU A 290 22.10 -16.67 6.16
CA GLU A 290 23.39 -16.97 5.51
C GLU A 290 24.13 -15.70 5.06
N ALA A 291 23.39 -14.63 4.72
CA ALA A 291 23.93 -13.37 4.21
C ALA A 291 24.42 -12.40 5.30
N ILE A 292 23.93 -12.53 6.54
CA ILE A 292 24.26 -11.61 7.64
C ILE A 292 25.31 -12.19 8.60
N PRO A 293 26.10 -11.34 9.28
CA PRO A 293 27.01 -11.79 10.32
C PRO A 293 26.25 -12.22 11.59
N SER A 294 26.97 -12.66 12.63
CA SER A 294 26.34 -12.99 13.91
C SER A 294 25.73 -11.75 14.58
N ARG A 295 24.85 -11.98 15.56
CA ARG A 295 24.21 -10.90 16.33
C ARG A 295 25.23 -10.01 17.04
N GLU A 296 26.30 -10.58 17.57
CA GLU A 296 27.38 -9.83 18.26
C GLU A 296 28.15 -8.91 17.30
N ALA A 297 28.24 -9.31 16.04
CA ALA A 297 28.83 -8.51 14.97
C ALA A 297 27.82 -7.52 14.34
N GLY A 298 26.59 -7.44 14.88
CA GLY A 298 25.55 -6.50 14.46
C GLY A 298 24.60 -7.01 13.38
N GLY A 299 24.67 -8.29 13.02
CA GLY A 299 23.83 -8.88 11.97
C GLY A 299 22.34 -8.85 12.32
N LYS A 300 21.51 -8.38 11.39
CA LYS A 300 20.05 -8.36 11.53
C LYS A 300 19.32 -8.45 10.18
N VAL A 301 18.11 -8.98 10.20
CA VAL A 301 17.13 -8.82 9.11
C VAL A 301 16.11 -7.78 9.54
N ILE A 302 15.76 -6.86 8.64
CA ILE A 302 14.76 -5.82 8.85
C ILE A 302 13.60 -6.12 7.92
N ILE A 303 12.41 -6.39 8.47
CA ILE A 303 11.19 -6.65 7.71
C ILE A 303 10.24 -5.47 7.89
N ILE A 304 9.64 -4.99 6.81
CA ILE A 304 8.59 -3.98 6.84
C ILE A 304 7.34 -4.58 6.20
N ASN A 305 6.48 -5.15 7.03
CA ASN A 305 5.18 -5.74 6.69
C ASN A 305 4.16 -5.40 7.78
N MET A 306 2.88 -5.72 7.58
CA MET A 306 1.91 -5.59 8.65
C MET A 306 2.10 -6.72 9.67
N VAL A 307 1.78 -6.39 10.93
CA VAL A 307 1.63 -7.38 11.98
C VAL A 307 0.22 -7.20 12.49
N VAL A 308 -0.62 -8.20 12.27
CA VAL A 308 -2.04 -8.16 12.61
C VAL A 308 -2.16 -8.02 14.12
N GLY A 309 -2.91 -7.01 14.57
CA GLY A 309 -3.13 -6.72 15.98
C GLY A 309 -1.95 -6.12 16.76
N SER A 310 -0.82 -5.77 16.11
CA SER A 310 0.37 -5.24 16.82
C SER A 310 0.15 -3.86 17.43
N GLU A 311 -0.78 -3.07 16.90
CA GLU A 311 -1.13 -1.77 17.43
C GLU A 311 -2.56 -1.76 17.96
N LYS A 312 -2.71 -1.88 19.28
CA LYS A 312 -3.99 -1.67 19.94
C LYS A 312 -4.32 -0.18 19.87
N SER A 313 -5.32 0.20 19.07
CA SER A 313 -5.73 1.59 18.97
C SER A 313 -6.09 2.13 20.36
N LYS A 314 -5.40 3.18 20.79
CA LYS A 314 -5.79 3.93 21.99
C LYS A 314 -7.03 4.78 21.64
N GLY A 315 -8.21 4.13 21.59
CA GLY A 315 -9.51 4.75 21.26
C GLY A 315 -10.29 4.01 20.18
N ASN A 316 -11.47 4.53 19.82
CA ASN A 316 -12.39 3.99 18.80
C ASN A 316 -11.91 4.22 17.34
N SER A 317 -10.64 3.98 17.02
CA SER A 317 -10.10 4.27 15.69
C SER A 317 -10.37 3.14 14.69
N THR A 318 -11.63 3.01 14.28
CA THR A 318 -12.12 1.95 13.37
C THR A 318 -11.48 1.94 11.97
N LYS A 319 -11.05 3.11 11.45
CA LYS A 319 -10.58 3.21 10.05
C LYS A 319 -9.25 2.51 9.78
N LYS A 320 -8.35 2.50 10.76
CA LYS A 320 -7.04 1.85 10.62
C LYS A 320 -7.21 0.33 10.62
N GLU A 321 -8.03 -0.16 11.54
CA GLU A 321 -8.38 -1.59 11.65
C GLU A 321 -9.11 -2.06 10.38
N GLU A 322 -10.08 -1.27 9.90
CA GLU A 322 -10.77 -1.54 8.64
C GLU A 322 -9.79 -1.56 7.45
N ALA A 323 -8.86 -0.60 7.36
CA ALA A 323 -7.84 -0.59 6.32
C ALA A 323 -6.90 -1.80 6.39
N GLN A 324 -6.52 -2.24 7.59
CA GLN A 324 -5.72 -3.45 7.79
C GLN A 324 -6.45 -4.69 7.32
N ALA A 325 -7.71 -4.87 7.74
CA ALA A 325 -8.53 -6.02 7.34
C ALA A 325 -8.79 -6.05 5.82
N LEU A 326 -9.04 -4.89 5.21
CA LEU A 326 -9.21 -4.81 3.75
C LEU A 326 -7.91 -5.12 3.00
N TYR A 327 -6.75 -4.72 3.54
CA TYR A 327 -5.46 -5.00 2.93
C TYR A 327 -5.07 -6.47 3.05
N ASP A 328 -5.32 -7.10 4.18
CA ASP A 328 -5.10 -8.53 4.38
C ASP A 328 -5.98 -9.36 3.43
N LEU A 329 -7.28 -9.05 3.34
CA LEU A 329 -8.17 -9.67 2.35
C LEU A 329 -7.70 -9.40 0.92
N PHE A 330 -7.09 -8.23 0.66
CA PHE A 330 -6.54 -7.93 -0.65
C PHE A 330 -5.35 -8.82 -1.01
N LEU A 331 -4.52 -9.17 -0.03
CA LEU A 331 -3.34 -10.01 -0.22
C LEU A 331 -3.64 -11.49 -0.46
N MET A 332 -4.88 -11.93 -0.29
CA MET A 332 -5.31 -13.25 -0.79
C MET A 332 -5.21 -13.39 -2.32
N ALA A 333 -4.94 -12.29 -3.05
CA ALA A 333 -4.52 -12.33 -4.45
C ALA A 333 -3.15 -13.03 -4.63
N PHE A 334 -2.40 -13.18 -3.55
CA PHE A 334 -1.15 -13.93 -3.45
C PHE A 334 -1.35 -15.22 -2.66
N GLU A 335 -0.35 -16.08 -2.64
CA GLU A 335 -0.38 -17.28 -1.78
C GLU A 335 0.01 -16.98 -0.32
N GLY A 336 0.56 -15.79 -0.06
CA GLY A 336 0.87 -15.31 1.29
C GLY A 336 -0.32 -14.66 2.01
N GLY A 337 0.00 -13.72 2.88
CA GLY A 337 -0.96 -12.99 3.72
C GLY A 337 -0.26 -12.16 4.79
N GLU A 338 -1.03 -11.31 5.48
CA GLU A 338 -0.53 -10.66 6.69
C GLU A 338 -0.61 -11.62 7.88
N ARG A 339 0.27 -11.41 8.84
CA ARG A 339 0.49 -12.38 9.93
C ARG A 339 0.36 -11.72 11.28
N GLU A 340 -0.20 -12.46 12.23
CA GLU A 340 -0.12 -12.14 13.64
C GLU A 340 1.30 -12.36 14.17
N GLU A 341 1.63 -11.74 15.31
CA GLU A 341 2.97 -11.86 15.92
C GLU A 341 3.37 -13.32 16.19
N HIS A 342 2.44 -14.18 16.61
CA HIS A 342 2.74 -15.57 16.93
C HIS A 342 3.07 -16.41 15.67
N GLU A 343 2.53 -16.04 14.52
CA GLU A 343 2.84 -16.67 13.22
C GLU A 343 4.22 -16.21 12.73
N TRP A 344 4.52 -14.91 12.86
CA TRP A 344 5.87 -14.38 12.63
C TRP A 344 6.92 -15.06 13.49
N GLU A 345 6.68 -15.19 14.80
CA GLU A 345 7.58 -15.87 15.74
C GLU A 345 7.89 -17.30 15.29
N LYS A 346 6.87 -18.06 14.90
CA LYS A 346 7.04 -19.43 14.40
C LYS A 346 7.95 -19.46 13.17
N ILE A 347 7.72 -18.59 12.19
CA ILE A 347 8.54 -18.48 10.98
C ILE A 347 10.00 -18.15 11.31
N PHE A 348 10.23 -17.19 12.22
CA PHE A 348 11.58 -16.81 12.64
C PHE A 348 12.33 -17.97 13.31
N LEU A 349 11.67 -18.68 14.22
CA LEU A 349 12.23 -19.84 14.91
C LEU A 349 12.55 -20.99 13.93
N GLU A 350 11.66 -21.29 12.98
CA GLU A 350 11.87 -22.32 11.96
C GLU A 350 12.99 -21.97 10.95
N ALA A 351 13.18 -20.68 10.69
CA ALA A 351 14.32 -20.17 9.93
C ALA A 351 15.63 -20.14 10.75
N GLY A 352 15.55 -20.42 12.06
CA GLY A 352 16.67 -20.58 12.97
C GLY A 352 17.12 -19.30 13.66
N PHE A 353 16.34 -18.21 13.60
CA PHE A 353 16.66 -16.97 14.31
C PHE A 353 16.44 -17.12 15.83
N SER A 354 17.16 -16.33 16.63
CA SER A 354 17.21 -16.47 18.08
C SER A 354 16.45 -15.38 18.84
N GLY A 355 16.03 -14.32 18.16
CA GLY A 355 15.18 -13.28 18.75
C GLY A 355 14.68 -12.29 17.71
N TYR A 356 13.66 -11.52 18.09
CA TYR A 356 13.08 -10.48 17.25
C TYR A 356 12.58 -9.30 18.10
N ASN A 357 12.31 -8.17 17.44
CA ASN A 357 11.72 -6.97 18.02
C ASN A 357 10.70 -6.41 17.03
N ILE A 358 9.43 -6.25 17.45
CA ILE A 358 8.37 -5.65 16.63
C ILE A 358 8.13 -4.22 17.10
N ILE A 359 8.20 -3.30 16.16
CA ILE A 359 7.98 -1.88 16.38
C ILE A 359 6.75 -1.45 15.56
N PRO A 360 5.56 -1.29 16.17
CA PRO A 360 4.39 -0.74 15.49
C PRO A 360 4.70 0.67 14.97
N ALA A 361 4.58 0.88 13.66
CA ALA A 361 5.11 2.05 12.98
C ALA A 361 4.44 2.25 11.61
N LEU A 362 4.64 3.40 10.97
CA LEU A 362 4.38 3.55 9.53
C LEU A 362 2.90 3.31 9.13
N GLY A 363 1.97 3.82 9.93
CA GLY A 363 0.54 3.69 9.65
C GLY A 363 0.04 2.28 9.96
N ILE A 364 -0.26 1.48 8.94
CA ILE A 364 -0.84 0.13 9.09
C ILE A 364 0.21 -0.99 9.24
N ARG A 365 1.50 -0.65 9.20
CA ARG A 365 2.61 -1.61 9.15
C ARG A 365 3.32 -1.75 10.50
N SER A 366 4.37 -2.56 10.52
CA SER A 366 5.36 -2.61 11.60
C SER A 366 6.76 -2.70 11.00
N ILE A 367 7.76 -2.34 11.78
CA ILE A 367 9.16 -2.69 11.51
C ILE A 367 9.49 -3.87 12.41
N ILE A 368 9.99 -4.96 11.84
CA ILE A 368 10.42 -6.15 12.58
C ILE A 368 11.94 -6.29 12.41
N GLU A 369 12.66 -6.28 13.51
CA GLU A 369 14.09 -6.63 13.51
C GLU A 369 14.22 -8.09 13.94
N VAL A 370 14.91 -8.91 13.16
CA VAL A 370 15.13 -10.34 13.42
C VAL A 370 16.63 -10.60 13.55
N TYR A 371 17.02 -11.34 14.60
CA TYR A 371 18.42 -11.51 15.01
C TYR A 371 18.85 -13.00 14.91
N PRO A 372 20.00 -13.30 14.27
CA PRO A 372 20.41 -14.66 13.92
C PRO A 372 20.76 -15.55 15.13
#